data_AF-A0A7X4H7K7-F1
#
_entry.id   AF-A0A7X4H7K7-F1
#
_cell.length_a   1.000
_cell.length_b   1.000
_cell.length_c   1.000
_cell.angle_alpha   90.00
_cell.angle_beta   90.00
_cell.angle_gamma   90.00
#
_symmetry.space_group_name_H-M   'P 1'
#
loop_
_entity.id
_entity.type
_entity.pdbx_description
1 polymer ?
#
loop_
_entity_poly.entity_id
_entity_poly.type
_entity_poly.pdbx_seq_one_letter_code
_entity_poly.pdbx_strand_id
1 'polypeptide(L)'
;MKSIITLTLTVGLLRLGTAAAQDAAAAGCEGSSGIGADERASMAAAQSGHNLRLTFATKGSGEYLANVAVTVSDPAGRPLASFVSPGPLCDLHLAPGRYRVSATAHGDTLSRIAQVRQHGARELYFYWDPH
;
A
#
# COMPACT_ATOMS: atom_id res chain seq x y z
N MET A 1 -46.91 31.50 -48.67
CA MET A 1 -47.60 30.65 -47.68
C MET A 1 -46.53 29.78 -47.03
N LYS A 2 -45.99 30.18 -45.85
CA LYS A 2 -46.09 29.51 -44.51
C LYS A 2 -45.71 28.00 -44.54
N SER A 3 -44.77 27.39 -43.81
CA SER A 3 -43.93 27.68 -42.60
C SER A 3 -42.78 26.63 -42.54
N ILE A 4 -41.52 26.96 -42.18
CA ILE A 4 -40.81 26.69 -40.89
C ILE A 4 -41.18 25.36 -40.18
N ILE A 5 -40.17 24.51 -39.88
CA ILE A 5 -39.81 23.98 -38.53
C ILE A 5 -38.42 23.30 -38.58
N THR A 6 -37.51 23.87 -37.81
CA THR A 6 -36.19 23.34 -37.41
C THR A 6 -36.39 22.35 -36.24
N LEU A 7 -35.68 21.21 -36.22
CA LEU A 7 -35.52 20.44 -34.98
C LEU A 7 -34.10 19.87 -34.86
N THR A 8 -33.27 20.59 -34.11
CA THR A 8 -32.00 20.18 -33.55
C THR A 8 -32.25 19.12 -32.48
N LEU A 9 -31.64 17.93 -32.60
CA LEU A 9 -31.63 16.94 -31.51
C LEU A 9 -30.21 16.81 -30.97
N THR A 10 -29.99 17.49 -29.87
CA THR A 10 -28.79 17.48 -29.02
C THR A 10 -28.68 16.12 -28.34
N VAL A 11 -27.77 15.25 -28.79
CA VAL A 11 -27.47 14.01 -28.06
C VAL A 11 -26.67 14.34 -26.81
N GLY A 12 -27.23 13.89 -25.68
CA GLY A 12 -26.82 14.18 -24.32
C GLY A 12 -25.36 13.89 -24.02
N LEU A 13 -24.77 14.86 -23.32
CA LEU A 13 -23.46 14.78 -22.68
C LEU A 13 -23.47 13.66 -21.63
N LEU A 14 -22.91 12.50 -21.97
CA LEU A 14 -22.68 11.42 -21.02
C LEU A 14 -21.63 11.90 -20.01
N ARG A 15 -22.09 12.25 -18.81
CA ARG A 15 -21.23 12.42 -17.64
C ARG A 15 -20.66 11.05 -17.29
N LEU A 16 -19.50 10.71 -17.84
CA LEU A 16 -18.69 9.63 -17.28
C LEU A 16 -18.33 10.06 -15.86
N GLY A 17 -18.94 9.38 -14.89
CA GLY A 17 -18.63 9.55 -13.48
C GLY A 17 -17.15 9.29 -13.25
N THR A 18 -16.47 10.27 -12.67
CA THR A 18 -15.13 10.12 -12.12
C THR A 18 -15.21 9.10 -10.98
N ALA A 19 -14.81 7.86 -11.26
CA ALA A 19 -14.49 6.90 -10.21
C ALA A 19 -13.17 7.35 -9.57
N ALA A 20 -13.27 8.26 -8.60
CA ALA A 20 -12.20 8.53 -7.65
C ALA A 20 -12.03 7.28 -6.76
N ALA A 21 -11.24 6.33 -7.25
CA ALA A 21 -10.69 5.24 -6.45
C ALA A 21 -9.18 5.19 -6.74
N GLN A 22 -8.50 6.30 -6.45
CA GLN A 22 -7.05 6.42 -6.54
C GLN A 22 -6.53 7.13 -5.29
N ASP A 23 -6.88 6.57 -4.14
CA ASP A 23 -6.32 6.96 -2.84
C ASP A 23 -5.75 5.69 -2.18
N ALA A 24 -4.81 5.06 -2.89
CA ALA A 24 -3.99 3.99 -2.36
C ALA A 24 -2.54 4.47 -2.45
N ALA A 25 -2.08 5.09 -1.35
CA ALA A 25 -0.68 5.47 -1.17
C ALA A 25 0.22 4.26 -1.46
N ALA A 26 1.28 4.43 -2.26
CA ALA A 26 2.19 3.32 -2.51
C ALA A 26 2.91 2.92 -1.23
N ALA A 27 2.72 1.66 -0.87
CA ALA A 27 3.51 1.00 0.15
C ALA A 27 4.62 0.23 -0.57
N GLY A 28 5.85 0.73 -0.48
CA GLY A 28 7.06 0.02 -0.87
C GLY A 28 8.10 0.18 0.23
N CYS A 29 9.07 -0.72 0.27
CA CYS A 29 10.14 -0.66 1.25
C CYS A 29 11.09 0.51 0.93
N GLU A 30 10.92 1.66 1.57
CA GLU A 30 11.81 2.80 1.40
C GLU A 30 13.17 2.44 1.99
N GLY A 31 14.21 2.38 1.14
CA GLY A 31 15.58 2.17 1.57
C GLY A 31 16.26 0.89 1.09
N SER A 32 15.60 0.07 0.25
CA SER A 32 16.29 -1.06 -0.37
C SER A 32 16.00 -1.12 -1.87
N SER A 33 16.99 -0.63 -2.62
CA SER A 33 16.94 -0.44 -4.07
C SER A 33 16.74 -1.78 -4.77
N GLY A 34 15.51 -2.01 -5.23
CA GLY A 34 15.07 -3.19 -5.97
C GLY A 34 13.73 -2.91 -6.62
N ILE A 35 13.79 -2.34 -7.83
CA ILE A 35 12.72 -1.89 -8.73
C ILE A 35 11.45 -2.76 -8.67
N GLY A 36 10.29 -2.13 -8.46
CA GLY A 36 9.00 -2.77 -8.76
C GLY A 36 7.83 -2.32 -7.91
N ALA A 37 7.38 -1.07 -8.04
CA ALA A 37 5.96 -0.72 -7.86
C ALA A 37 5.72 0.67 -8.47
N ASP A 38 5.10 0.66 -9.64
CA ASP A 38 4.46 1.76 -10.39
C ASP A 38 4.72 3.19 -9.90
N GLU A 39 5.36 3.96 -10.78
CA GLU A 39 5.90 5.32 -10.68
C GLU A 39 4.88 6.44 -10.32
N ARG A 40 3.72 6.11 -9.74
CA ARG A 40 2.61 7.04 -9.51
C ARG A 40 2.49 7.58 -8.09
N ALA A 41 3.30 7.10 -7.16
CA ALA A 41 3.16 7.42 -5.73
C ALA A 41 4.37 8.10 -5.08
N SER A 42 5.46 8.29 -5.82
CA SER A 42 6.66 8.98 -5.31
C SER A 42 6.47 10.49 -5.06
N MET A 43 5.33 11.08 -5.45
CA MET A 43 5.15 12.54 -5.35
C MET A 43 4.51 13.01 -4.03
N ALA A 44 3.81 12.14 -3.29
CA ALA A 44 3.28 12.48 -1.95
C ALA A 44 4.25 12.08 -0.81
N ALA A 45 5.12 11.10 -1.06
CA ALA A 45 6.07 10.55 -0.09
C ALA A 45 7.26 11.49 0.22
N ALA A 46 7.54 12.47 -0.65
CA ALA A 46 8.72 13.33 -0.54
C ALA A 46 8.70 14.35 0.63
N GLN A 47 7.58 14.46 1.36
CA GLN A 47 7.38 15.56 2.33
C GLN A 47 7.13 15.11 3.77
N SER A 48 7.12 13.82 4.08
CA SER A 48 6.84 13.30 5.43
C SER A 48 7.59 11.99 5.65
N GLY A 49 8.43 11.93 6.69
CA GLY A 49 9.17 10.71 7.04
C GLY A 49 8.27 9.47 7.19
N HIS A 50 8.89 8.29 7.14
CA HIS A 50 8.20 7.00 7.29
C HIS A 50 7.32 6.96 8.56
N ASN A 51 6.12 6.39 8.44
CA ASN A 51 5.15 6.32 9.54
C ASN A 51 4.79 4.88 9.94
N LEU A 52 5.38 3.89 9.28
CA LEU A 52 5.32 2.48 9.64
C LEU A 52 6.67 1.81 9.36
N ARG A 53 7.22 1.10 10.34
CA ARG A 53 8.39 0.23 10.17
C ARG A 53 8.01 -1.22 10.45
N LEU A 54 8.45 -2.11 9.57
CA LEU A 54 8.35 -3.55 9.74
C LEU A 54 9.73 -4.12 10.05
N THR A 55 9.79 -5.05 11.00
CA THR A 55 11.00 -5.79 11.36
C THR A 55 10.76 -7.29 11.24
N PHE A 56 11.63 -7.98 10.51
CA PHE A 56 11.51 -9.42 10.24
C PHE A 56 12.68 -10.20 10.86
N ALA A 57 12.38 -11.19 11.69
CA ALA A 57 13.41 -12.00 12.32
C ALA A 57 12.92 -13.41 12.70
N THR A 58 13.84 -14.29 13.05
CA THR A 58 13.56 -15.60 13.64
C THR A 58 13.43 -15.48 15.15
N LYS A 59 12.40 -16.10 15.72
CA LYS A 59 12.14 -16.13 17.15
C LYS A 59 13.23 -16.90 17.88
N GLY A 60 13.61 -16.43 19.06
CA GLY A 60 14.67 -17.06 19.87
C GLY A 60 16.06 -16.64 19.41
N SER A 61 16.46 -16.95 18.17
CA SER A 61 17.79 -16.58 17.65
C SER A 61 17.93 -15.07 17.40
N GLY A 62 16.83 -14.39 17.04
CA GLY A 62 16.85 -12.97 16.65
C GLY A 62 17.50 -12.73 15.29
N GLU A 63 17.78 -13.79 14.52
CA GLU A 63 18.37 -13.67 13.19
C GLU A 63 17.44 -12.88 12.27
N TYR A 64 17.99 -11.90 11.56
CA TYR A 64 17.24 -11.03 10.68
C TYR A 64 16.95 -11.70 9.33
N LEU A 65 15.72 -11.56 8.85
CA LEU A 65 15.25 -12.19 7.62
C LEU A 65 15.14 -11.18 6.47
N ALA A 66 15.43 -11.66 5.26
CA ALA A 66 15.23 -10.93 4.00
C ALA A 66 14.31 -11.74 3.07
N ASN A 67 13.99 -11.18 1.89
CA ASN A 67 13.10 -11.80 0.90
C ASN A 67 11.71 -12.13 1.46
N VAL A 68 11.21 -11.28 2.36
CA VAL A 68 9.90 -11.46 3.00
C VAL A 68 8.82 -10.89 2.09
N ALA A 69 7.87 -11.72 1.66
CA ALA A 69 6.75 -11.25 0.86
C ALA A 69 5.74 -10.51 1.74
N VAL A 70 5.49 -9.23 1.46
CA VAL A 70 4.61 -8.36 2.23
C VAL A 70 3.40 -7.99 1.40
N THR A 71 2.22 -8.05 2.01
CA THR A 71 0.98 -7.49 1.47
C THR A 71 0.33 -6.59 2.50
N VAL A 72 0.00 -5.37 2.08
CA VAL A 72 -0.75 -4.39 2.86
C VAL A 72 -2.17 -4.35 2.31
N SER A 73 -3.16 -4.52 3.18
CA SER A 73 -4.58 -4.52 2.82
C SER A 73 -5.37 -3.54 3.68
N ASP A 74 -6.47 -3.05 3.12
CA ASP A 74 -7.45 -2.26 3.87
C ASP A 74 -8.21 -3.12 4.92
N PRO A 75 -9.05 -2.52 5.77
CA PRO A 75 -9.84 -3.28 6.75
C PRO A 75 -10.81 -4.29 6.14
N ALA A 76 -11.27 -4.05 4.90
CA ALA A 76 -12.14 -4.94 4.14
C ALA A 76 -11.38 -6.11 3.49
N GLY A 77 -10.04 -6.14 3.59
CA GLY A 77 -9.19 -7.20 3.05
C GLY A 77 -8.79 -6.98 1.60
N ARG A 78 -9.06 -5.81 1.00
CA ARG A 78 -8.62 -5.50 -0.35
C ARG A 78 -7.11 -5.19 -0.34
N PRO A 79 -6.29 -5.83 -1.18
CA PRO A 79 -4.87 -5.54 -1.26
C PRO A 79 -4.66 -4.13 -1.82
N LEU A 80 -3.85 -3.33 -1.13
CA LEU A 80 -3.46 -1.98 -1.54
C LEU A 80 -2.04 -1.96 -2.10
N ALA A 81 -1.16 -2.81 -1.57
CA ALA A 81 0.20 -2.98 -2.05
C ALA A 81 0.71 -4.39 -1.74
N SER A 82 1.55 -4.91 -2.65
CA SER A 82 2.26 -6.18 -2.47
C SER A 82 3.67 -6.03 -3.03
N PHE A 83 4.68 -6.42 -2.24
CA PHE A 83 6.09 -6.31 -2.59
C PHE A 83 6.90 -7.35 -1.81
N VAL A 84 8.15 -7.56 -2.22
CA VAL A 84 9.11 -8.37 -1.45
C VAL A 84 10.05 -7.41 -0.74
N SER A 85 10.19 -7.56 0.57
CA SER A 85 11.19 -6.81 1.32
C SER A 85 12.55 -7.48 1.19
N PRO A 86 13.56 -6.81 0.61
CA PRO A 86 14.90 -7.37 0.42
C PRO A 86 15.76 -7.35 1.69
N GLY A 87 15.25 -6.84 2.81
CA GLY A 87 15.97 -6.74 4.07
C GLY A 87 15.06 -6.85 5.29
N PRO A 88 15.64 -6.94 6.48
CA PRO A 88 14.88 -7.18 7.72
C PRO A 88 14.15 -5.96 8.24
N LEU A 89 14.55 -4.76 7.82
CA LEU A 89 13.93 -3.50 8.21
C LEU A 89 13.27 -2.91 6.98
N CYS A 90 11.99 -2.60 7.11
CA CYS A 90 11.21 -2.07 6.02
C CYS A 90 10.36 -0.89 6.46
N ASP A 91 10.76 0.30 6.03
CA ASP A 91 10.06 1.54 6.29
C ASP A 91 9.03 1.81 5.18
N LEU A 92 7.84 2.23 5.58
CA LEU A 92 6.69 2.48 4.74
C LEU A 92 6.08 3.83 5.10
N HIS A 93 5.56 4.50 4.08
CA HIS A 93 4.71 5.67 4.22
C HIS A 93 3.29 5.34 3.75
N LEU A 94 2.32 5.37 4.66
CA LEU A 94 0.91 5.08 4.39
C LEU A 94 0.03 6.25 4.79
N ALA A 95 -1.07 6.47 4.07
CA ALA A 95 -2.09 7.44 4.52
C ALA A 95 -2.60 7.05 5.93
N PRO A 96 -2.91 8.01 6.83
CA PRO A 96 -3.42 7.69 8.15
C PRO A 96 -4.66 6.81 8.08
N GLY A 97 -4.65 5.67 8.78
CA GLY A 97 -5.68 4.65 8.59
C GLY A 97 -5.36 3.35 9.30
N ARG A 98 -6.28 2.40 9.17
CA ARG A 98 -6.13 1.05 9.70
C ARG A 98 -5.82 0.09 8.57
N TYR A 99 -4.75 -0.68 8.73
CA TYR A 99 -4.27 -1.62 7.72
C TYR A 99 -4.02 -2.99 8.32
N ARG A 100 -4.15 -4.02 7.49
CA ARG A 100 -3.63 -5.35 7.76
C ARG A 100 -2.34 -5.53 6.97
N VAL A 101 -1.26 -5.87 7.67
CA VAL A 101 0.03 -6.20 7.08
C VAL A 101 0.24 -7.69 7.24
N SER A 102 0.36 -8.40 6.12
CA SER A 102 0.70 -9.82 6.06
C SER A 102 2.12 -9.95 5.53
N ALA A 103 2.98 -10.64 6.27
CA ALA A 103 4.35 -10.93 5.89
C ALA A 103 4.53 -12.44 5.80
N THR A 104 5.21 -12.93 4.76
CA THR A 104 5.44 -14.36 4.52
C THR A 104 6.93 -14.61 4.37
N ALA A 105 7.46 -15.53 5.16
CA ALA A 105 8.82 -16.04 5.08
C ALA A 105 8.77 -17.56 5.18
N HIS A 106 9.61 -18.27 4.40
CA HIS A 106 9.71 -19.74 4.42
C HIS A 106 8.37 -20.48 4.24
N GLY A 107 7.39 -19.86 3.58
CA GLY A 107 6.05 -20.43 3.37
C GLY A 107 5.04 -20.12 4.47
N ASP A 108 5.47 -19.57 5.60
CA ASP A 108 4.61 -19.21 6.73
C ASP A 108 4.23 -17.74 6.72
N THR A 109 2.92 -17.46 6.82
CA THR A 109 2.39 -16.10 6.82
C THR A 109 2.00 -15.65 8.23
N LEU A 110 2.49 -14.48 8.62
CA LEU A 110 2.10 -13.77 9.83
C LEU A 110 1.36 -12.48 9.47
N SER A 111 0.21 -12.23 10.09
CA SER A 111 -0.57 -11.00 9.90
C SER A 111 -0.63 -10.14 11.16
N ARG A 112 -0.55 -8.83 11.00
CA ARG A 112 -0.67 -7.83 12.06
C ARG A 112 -1.57 -6.68 11.61
N ILE A 113 -2.23 -6.04 12.57
CA ILE A 113 -3.01 -4.82 12.33
C ILE A 113 -2.18 -3.61 12.73
N ALA A 114 -2.01 -2.67 11.80
CA ALA A 114 -1.39 -1.36 12.06
C ALA A 114 -2.47 -0.27 12.10
N GLN A 115 -2.41 0.58 13.12
CA GLN A 115 -3.06 1.88 13.09
C GLN A 115 -1.99 2.92 12.77
N VAL A 116 -1.99 3.38 11.52
CA VAL A 116 -1.07 4.41 11.02
C VAL A 116 -1.64 5.78 11.35
N ARG A 117 -0.78 6.67 11.85
CA ARG A 117 -1.10 8.05 12.17
C ARG A 117 -0.33 8.98 11.23
N GLN A 118 -0.76 10.24 11.15
CA GLN A 118 -0.07 11.26 10.37
C GLN A 118 1.35 11.55 10.89
N HIS A 119 1.57 11.37 12.19
CA HIS A 119 2.86 11.61 12.85
C HIS A 119 3.24 10.41 13.74
N GLY A 120 4.56 10.18 13.84
CA GLY A 120 5.15 9.11 14.62
C GLY A 120 5.17 7.78 13.86
N ALA A 121 6.34 7.13 13.85
CA ALA A 121 6.48 5.81 13.25
C ALA A 121 5.87 4.74 14.16
N ARG A 122 4.96 3.93 13.62
CA ARG A 122 4.51 2.70 14.25
C ARG A 122 5.46 1.58 13.88
N GLU A 123 5.81 0.73 14.83
CA GLU A 123 6.65 -0.45 14.56
C GLU A 123 5.82 -1.73 14.66
N LEU A 124 6.03 -2.64 13.70
CA LEU A 124 5.51 -4.00 13.69
C LEU A 124 6.65 -4.99 13.60
N TYR A 125 6.58 -6.02 14.42
CA TYR A 125 7.57 -7.09 14.45
C TYR A 125 6.92 -8.40 14.03
N PHE A 126 7.63 -9.14 13.17
CA PHE A 126 7.26 -10.46 12.70
C PHE A 126 8.38 -11.42 13.06
N TYR A 127 8.06 -12.35 13.96
CA TYR A 127 8.96 -13.38 14.43
C TYR A 127 8.42 -14.74 14.01
N TRP A 128 9.12 -15.42 13.11
CA TRP A 128 8.80 -16.79 12.72
C TRP A 128 9.45 -17.78 13.68
N ASP A 129 8.83 -18.93 13.88
CA ASP A 129 9.49 -20.03 14.57
C ASP A 129 10.69 -20.52 13.73
N PRO A 130 11.77 -21.01 14.37
CA PRO A 130 12.93 -21.51 13.64
C PRO A 130 12.56 -22.73 12.78
N HIS A 131 13.14 -22.81 11.58
CA HIS A 131 13.01 -23.93 10.65
C HIS A 131 14.19 -24.89 10.71
#